data_AF-A0A0U4N848-F1
#
_entry.id   AF-A0A0U4N848-F1
#
_cell.length_a   1.000
_cell.length_b   1.000
_cell.length_c   1.000
_cell.angle_alpha   90.00
_cell.angle_beta   90.00
_cell.angle_gamma   90.00
#
_symmetry.space_group_name_H-M   'P 1'
#
loop_
_entity.id
_entity.type
_entity.pdbx_description
1 polymer ?
#
loop_
_entity_poly.entity_id
_entity_poly.type
_entity_poly.pdbx_seq_one_letter_code
_entity_poly.pdbx_strand_id
1 'polypeptide(L)'
;MTSSPANPQITHQPNIPDYARTHLQATGVATAPQFQQRGLQTTRIETLTDAAFAFAFTLLVIGQGKVPMNYNELLLAVQHIPSFLISVAMLGTFWYGHHKWSRRTGLDDGISVLLSFVLVLLVLIYVYPLKAVFSSMLYWFSGGYFPVGIQLESMAELSGLFLIYSLGYAFMAACLVALQWHALRAPQPLPFTTFERTVLRLELQSWTLHLVVALSSALIAATVSGEQVLWAGFIYGSFGLVMPLFGWYARLQKNKVIAAL
;
A
#
# COMPACT_ATOMS: atom_id res chain seq x y z
N MET A 1 -2.71 -53.68 -23.16
CA MET A 1 -1.56 -52.75 -23.15
C MET A 1 -1.93 -51.54 -24.00
N THR A 2 -2.33 -50.43 -23.38
CA THR A 2 -2.28 -49.07 -23.95
C THR A 2 -2.55 -48.06 -22.82
N SER A 3 -1.53 -47.77 -22.02
CA SER A 3 -1.53 -46.66 -21.07
C SER A 3 -1.04 -45.39 -21.77
N SER A 4 -1.91 -44.38 -21.87
CA SER A 4 -1.56 -43.03 -22.30
C SER A 4 -0.74 -42.33 -21.21
N PRO A 5 0.47 -41.80 -21.47
CA PRO A 5 1.17 -40.94 -20.53
C PRO A 5 0.83 -39.46 -20.75
N ALA A 6 0.75 -38.76 -19.62
CA ALA A 6 0.40 -37.37 -19.45
C ALA A 6 1.33 -36.38 -20.18
N ASN A 7 0.74 -35.26 -20.60
CA ASN A 7 1.40 -34.09 -21.16
C ASN A 7 2.00 -33.21 -20.04
N PRO A 8 3.31 -32.94 -19.99
CA PRO A 8 3.88 -31.91 -19.12
C PRO A 8 3.84 -30.54 -19.79
N GLN A 9 3.18 -29.59 -19.13
CA GLN A 9 3.09 -28.21 -19.56
C GLN A 9 4.47 -27.52 -19.64
N ILE A 10 4.66 -26.80 -20.74
CA ILE A 10 5.81 -25.94 -21.03
C ILE A 10 5.70 -24.67 -20.18
N THR A 11 6.57 -24.51 -19.19
CA THR A 11 6.80 -23.22 -18.51
C THR A 11 7.78 -22.38 -19.34
N HIS A 12 7.27 -21.40 -20.08
CA HIS A 12 8.10 -20.37 -20.71
C HIS A 12 8.68 -19.43 -19.65
N GLN A 13 9.81 -19.81 -19.06
CA GLN A 13 10.78 -18.82 -18.59
C GLN A 13 11.51 -18.28 -19.83
N PRO A 14 11.68 -16.96 -20.00
CA PRO A 14 12.55 -16.44 -21.05
C PRO A 14 13.96 -16.97 -20.78
N ASN A 15 14.39 -17.91 -21.61
CA ASN A 15 15.72 -18.50 -21.57
C ASN A 15 16.68 -17.41 -22.03
N ILE A 16 17.28 -16.68 -21.08
CA ILE A 16 18.37 -15.76 -21.39
C ILE A 16 19.52 -16.63 -21.88
N PRO A 17 19.87 -16.58 -23.17
CA PRO A 17 20.84 -17.50 -23.72
C PRO A 17 22.22 -17.24 -23.10
N ASP A 18 22.99 -18.31 -22.87
CA ASP A 18 24.24 -18.24 -22.08
C ASP A 18 25.29 -17.27 -22.65
N TYR A 19 25.22 -16.95 -23.94
CA TYR A 19 26.08 -15.92 -24.54
C TYR A 19 25.81 -14.52 -23.94
N ALA A 20 24.58 -14.19 -23.56
CA ALA A 20 24.23 -12.91 -22.96
C ALA A 20 24.75 -12.80 -21.51
N ARG A 21 24.77 -13.91 -20.76
CA ARG A 21 25.41 -13.97 -19.43
C ARG A 21 26.93 -13.82 -19.54
N THR A 22 27.51 -14.45 -20.55
CA THR A 22 28.96 -14.43 -20.80
C THR A 22 29.44 -13.05 -21.24
N HIS A 23 28.65 -12.30 -22.03
CA HIS A 23 28.99 -10.93 -22.43
C HIS A 23 28.86 -9.88 -21.31
N LEU A 24 27.94 -10.08 -20.35
CA LEU A 24 27.84 -9.23 -19.16
C LEU A 24 28.99 -9.46 -18.16
N GLN A 25 29.51 -10.69 -18.10
CA GLN A 25 30.69 -11.00 -17.29
C GLN A 25 32.00 -10.58 -17.97
N ALA A 26 32.07 -10.62 -19.31
CA ALA A 26 33.26 -10.28 -20.09
C ALA A 26 33.54 -8.78 -20.25
N THR A 27 32.59 -7.90 -19.93
CA THR A 27 32.75 -6.44 -20.10
C THR A 27 33.28 -5.71 -18.87
N GLY A 28 33.52 -6.38 -17.75
CA GLY A 28 34.07 -5.75 -16.53
C GLY A 28 33.20 -4.62 -15.95
N VAL A 29 31.99 -4.40 -16.51
CA VAL A 29 31.01 -3.48 -15.96
C VAL A 29 30.38 -4.21 -14.78
N ALA A 30 30.85 -3.93 -13.57
CA ALA A 30 30.17 -4.34 -12.36
C ALA A 30 28.69 -3.90 -12.48
N THR A 31 27.80 -4.85 -12.74
CA THR A 31 26.37 -4.55 -12.80
C THR A 31 25.97 -4.00 -11.43
N ALA A 32 25.39 -2.80 -11.41
CA ALA A 32 24.99 -2.15 -10.16
C ALA A 32 24.22 -3.14 -9.26
N PRO A 33 24.47 -3.19 -7.94
CA PRO A 33 23.82 -4.12 -7.04
C PRO A 33 22.30 -4.11 -7.22
N GLN A 34 21.72 -5.25 -7.60
CA GLN A 34 20.27 -5.39 -7.76
C GLN A 34 19.67 -6.15 -6.59
N PHE A 35 18.42 -5.83 -6.25
CA PHE A 35 17.68 -6.58 -5.24
C PHE A 35 17.19 -7.89 -5.85
N GLN A 36 17.66 -9.02 -5.35
CA GLN A 36 17.21 -10.33 -5.83
C GLN A 36 15.79 -10.61 -5.31
N GLN A 37 14.83 -10.72 -6.22
CA GLN A 37 13.46 -11.07 -5.86
C GLN A 37 13.40 -12.55 -5.45
N ARG A 38 12.92 -12.82 -4.23
CA ARG A 38 12.79 -14.18 -3.69
C ARG A 38 11.38 -14.75 -3.86
N GLY A 39 10.35 -13.89 -3.91
CA GLY A 39 8.95 -14.26 -4.17
C GLY A 39 8.68 -14.45 -5.67
N LEU A 40 9.38 -15.38 -6.32
CA LEU A 40 9.21 -15.64 -7.75
C LEU A 40 7.95 -16.46 -8.04
N GLN A 41 7.61 -17.38 -7.14
CA GLN A 41 6.35 -18.11 -7.17
C GLN A 41 5.30 -17.35 -6.37
N THR A 42 4.12 -17.19 -6.96
CA THR A 42 2.97 -16.58 -6.27
C THR A 42 2.55 -17.46 -5.12
N THR A 43 2.49 -16.89 -3.92
CA THR A 43 1.98 -17.60 -2.74
C THR A 43 0.45 -17.51 -2.67
N ARG A 44 -0.18 -18.43 -1.93
CA ARG A 44 -1.64 -18.38 -1.72
C ARG A 44 -2.04 -17.10 -0.97
N ILE A 45 -1.21 -16.63 -0.05
CA ILE A 45 -1.48 -15.41 0.72
C ILE A 45 -1.34 -14.15 -0.14
N GLU A 46 -0.41 -14.10 -1.09
CA GLU A 46 -0.32 -13.02 -2.09
C GLU A 46 -1.61 -12.96 -2.92
N THR A 47 -2.04 -14.10 -3.45
CA THR A 47 -3.28 -14.19 -4.25
C THR A 47 -4.52 -13.76 -3.44
N LEU A 48 -4.61 -14.17 -2.17
CA LEU A 48 -5.69 -13.75 -1.28
C LEU A 48 -5.67 -12.24 -1.03
N THR A 49 -4.48 -11.68 -0.82
CA THR A 49 -4.31 -10.25 -0.57
C THR A 49 -4.68 -9.42 -1.81
N ASP A 50 -4.22 -9.83 -2.99
CA ASP A 50 -4.58 -9.20 -4.27
C ASP A 50 -6.10 -9.24 -4.50
N ALA A 51 -6.73 -10.39 -4.25
CA ALA A 51 -8.18 -10.54 -4.38
C ALA A 51 -8.95 -9.62 -3.40
N ALA A 52 -8.47 -9.49 -2.16
CA ALA A 52 -9.08 -8.61 -1.17
C ALA A 52 -8.96 -7.12 -1.54
N PHE A 53 -7.81 -6.67 -2.05
CA PHE A 53 -7.66 -5.29 -2.52
C PHE A 53 -8.52 -5.02 -3.75
N ALA A 54 -8.58 -5.95 -4.71
CA ALA A 54 -9.49 -5.83 -5.85
C ALA A 54 -10.95 -5.74 -5.39
N PHE A 55 -11.36 -6.56 -4.43
CA PHE A 55 -12.70 -6.49 -3.86
C PHE A 55 -12.95 -5.15 -3.15
N ALA A 56 -11.99 -4.66 -2.34
CA ALA A 56 -12.09 -3.35 -1.70
C ALA A 56 -12.24 -2.20 -2.71
N PHE A 57 -11.53 -2.24 -3.84
CA PHE A 57 -11.70 -1.28 -4.93
C PHE A 57 -13.13 -1.34 -5.50
N THR A 58 -13.67 -2.54 -5.72
CA THR A 58 -15.06 -2.68 -6.20
C THR A 58 -16.08 -2.19 -5.18
N LEU A 59 -15.86 -2.40 -3.88
CA LEU A 59 -16.73 -1.90 -2.82
C LEU A 59 -16.76 -0.37 -2.77
N LEU A 60 -15.63 0.30 -3.04
CA LEU A 60 -15.59 1.77 -3.14
C LEU A 60 -16.48 2.29 -4.28
N VAL A 61 -16.59 1.56 -5.40
CA VAL A 61 -17.49 1.89 -6.52
C VAL A 61 -18.95 1.58 -6.18
N ILE A 62 -19.23 0.31 -5.84
CA ILE A 62 -20.59 -0.23 -5.75
C ILE A 62 -21.28 0.23 -4.46
N GLY A 63 -20.51 0.56 -3.42
CA GLY A 63 -21.05 1.10 -2.16
C GLY A 63 -21.69 2.48 -2.27
N GLN A 64 -21.90 3.03 -3.48
CA GLN A 64 -22.54 4.33 -3.73
C GLN A 64 -24.06 4.28 -3.85
N GLY A 65 -24.68 3.12 -3.62
CA GLY A 65 -26.12 3.00 -3.51
C GLY A 65 -26.78 2.59 -4.83
N LYS A 66 -28.08 2.88 -4.92
CA LYS A 66 -28.98 2.40 -5.97
C LYS A 66 -28.51 2.80 -7.37
N VAL A 67 -28.78 1.94 -8.35
CA VAL A 67 -28.57 2.23 -9.78
C VAL A 67 -29.34 3.51 -10.15
N PRO A 68 -28.72 4.48 -10.84
CA PRO A 68 -29.38 5.74 -11.19
C PRO A 68 -30.57 5.48 -12.11
N MET A 69 -31.74 6.03 -11.74
CA MET A 69 -33.00 5.82 -12.45
C MET A 69 -33.32 6.93 -13.46
N ASN A 70 -32.56 8.02 -13.45
CA ASN A 70 -32.73 9.16 -14.34
C ASN A 70 -31.39 9.91 -14.56
N TYR A 71 -31.39 10.86 -15.50
CA TYR A 71 -30.19 11.61 -15.88
C TYR A 71 -29.57 12.42 -14.73
N ASN A 72 -30.39 13.01 -13.84
CA ASN A 72 -29.88 13.79 -12.72
C ASN A 72 -29.20 12.89 -11.68
N GLU A 73 -29.78 11.72 -11.38
CA GLU A 73 -29.14 10.71 -10.53
C GLU A 73 -27.84 10.18 -11.16
N LEU A 74 -27.77 10.03 -12.48
CA LEU A 74 -26.55 9.64 -13.19
C LEU A 74 -25.45 10.72 -13.04
N LEU A 75 -25.80 11.99 -13.20
CA LEU A 75 -24.83 13.09 -13.04
C LEU A 75 -24.28 13.15 -11.61
N LEU A 76 -25.15 12.98 -10.60
CA LEU A 76 -24.73 12.88 -9.20
C LEU A 76 -23.78 11.70 -8.96
N ALA A 77 -24.06 10.53 -9.55
CA ALA A 77 -23.19 9.36 -9.47
C ALA A 77 -21.80 9.64 -10.08
N VAL A 78 -21.74 10.33 -11.23
CA VAL A 78 -20.48 10.73 -11.88
C VAL A 78 -19.67 11.68 -11.01
N GLN A 79 -20.32 12.59 -10.27
CA GLN A 79 -19.61 13.52 -9.38
C GLN A 79 -18.91 12.84 -8.20
N HIS A 80 -19.26 11.60 -7.86
CA HIS A 80 -18.53 10.84 -6.83
C HIS A 80 -17.20 10.23 -7.34
N ILE A 81 -16.98 10.14 -8.67
CA ILE A 81 -15.79 9.51 -9.26
C ILE A 81 -14.47 10.07 -8.70
N PRO A 82 -14.28 11.38 -8.51
CA PRO A 82 -13.02 11.90 -7.97
C PRO A 82 -12.71 11.38 -6.56
N SER A 83 -13.71 11.32 -5.67
CA SER A 83 -13.51 10.75 -4.32
C SER A 83 -13.13 9.28 -4.37
N PHE A 84 -13.73 8.53 -5.31
CA PHE A 84 -13.40 7.14 -5.58
C PHE A 84 -11.96 6.96 -6.06
N LEU A 85 -11.50 7.75 -7.04
CA LEU A 85 -10.15 7.67 -7.58
C LEU A 85 -9.09 7.95 -6.51
N ILE A 86 -9.29 8.96 -5.66
CA ILE A 86 -8.38 9.26 -4.55
C ILE A 86 -8.35 8.11 -3.54
N SER A 87 -9.53 7.53 -3.24
CA SER A 87 -9.64 6.39 -2.32
C SER A 87 -8.91 5.14 -2.85
N VAL A 88 -9.08 4.82 -4.13
CA VAL A 88 -8.38 3.71 -4.79
C VAL A 88 -6.88 3.96 -4.85
N ALA A 89 -6.45 5.17 -5.22
CA ALA A 89 -5.03 5.51 -5.22
C ALA A 89 -4.42 5.32 -3.83
N MET A 90 -5.13 5.72 -2.78
CA MET A 90 -4.70 5.55 -1.40
C MET A 90 -4.57 4.07 -1.00
N LEU A 91 -5.62 3.24 -1.19
CA LEU A 91 -5.51 1.80 -0.92
C LEU A 91 -4.45 1.12 -1.80
N GLY A 92 -4.29 1.59 -3.04
CA GLY A 92 -3.26 1.15 -3.97
C GLY A 92 -1.84 1.32 -3.43
N THR A 93 -1.59 2.33 -2.58
CA THR A 93 -0.28 2.49 -1.92
C THR A 93 0.04 1.32 -0.97
N PHE A 94 -0.96 0.88 -0.19
CA PHE A 94 -0.81 -0.25 0.72
C PHE A 94 -0.69 -1.57 -0.03
N TRP A 95 -1.52 -1.77 -1.06
CA TRP A 95 -1.41 -2.93 -1.95
C TRP A 95 -0.02 -3.01 -2.56
N TYR A 96 0.47 -1.93 -3.15
CA TYR A 96 1.80 -1.89 -3.75
C TYR A 96 2.91 -2.13 -2.73
N GLY A 97 2.74 -1.61 -1.51
CA GLY A 97 3.63 -1.87 -0.38
C GLY A 97 3.74 -3.34 -0.01
N HIS A 98 2.60 -4.01 0.13
CA HIS A 98 2.52 -5.44 0.41
C HIS A 98 3.08 -6.27 -0.75
N HIS A 99 2.65 -5.98 -1.99
CA HIS A 99 3.14 -6.64 -3.20
C HIS A 99 4.67 -6.58 -3.29
N LYS A 100 5.25 -5.39 -3.14
CA LYS A 100 6.70 -5.19 -3.17
C LYS A 100 7.42 -5.92 -2.04
N TRP A 101 6.83 -5.99 -0.85
CA TRP A 101 7.37 -6.80 0.25
C TRP A 101 7.35 -8.28 -0.12
N SER A 102 6.22 -8.81 -0.58
CA SER A 102 6.03 -10.23 -0.96
C SER A 102 7.06 -10.65 -2.03
N ARG A 103 7.15 -9.88 -3.13
CA ARG A 103 8.08 -10.16 -4.24
C ARG A 103 9.56 -10.17 -3.80
N ARG A 104 9.93 -9.27 -2.89
CA ARG A 104 11.31 -9.15 -2.40
C ARG A 104 11.70 -10.27 -1.45
N THR A 105 10.84 -10.58 -0.49
CA THR A 105 11.17 -11.47 0.62
C THR A 105 10.83 -12.91 0.33
N GLY A 106 9.75 -13.17 -0.44
CA GLY A 106 9.23 -14.51 -0.69
C GLY A 106 8.82 -15.26 0.57
N LEU A 107 8.56 -14.54 1.67
CA LEU A 107 8.20 -15.13 2.95
C LEU A 107 6.74 -15.59 2.95
N ASP A 108 6.52 -16.83 3.38
CA ASP A 108 5.20 -17.47 3.51
C ASP A 108 5.05 -18.22 4.85
N ASP A 109 5.79 -17.76 5.87
CA ASP A 109 5.71 -18.32 7.22
C ASP A 109 4.48 -17.83 8.00
N GLY A 110 4.17 -18.46 9.13
CA GLY A 110 2.95 -18.17 9.90
C GLY A 110 2.78 -16.71 10.31
N ILE A 111 3.87 -15.97 10.62
CA ILE A 111 3.80 -14.56 10.99
C ILE A 111 3.44 -13.72 9.76
N SER A 112 4.10 -13.99 8.63
CA SER A 112 3.84 -13.37 7.34
C SER A 112 2.38 -13.56 6.88
N VAL A 113 1.86 -14.78 7.06
CA VAL A 113 0.46 -15.12 6.76
C VAL A 113 -0.51 -14.36 7.67
N LEU A 114 -0.28 -14.39 8.98
CA LEU A 114 -1.13 -13.71 9.96
C LEU A 114 -1.20 -12.20 9.69
N LEU A 115 -0.05 -11.54 9.53
CA LEU A 115 0.01 -10.09 9.29
C LEU A 115 -0.66 -9.69 7.96
N SER A 116 -0.49 -10.50 6.91
CA SER A 116 -1.17 -10.27 5.63
C SER A 116 -2.68 -10.45 5.77
N PHE A 117 -3.14 -11.43 6.53
CA PHE A 117 -4.56 -11.66 6.78
C PHE A 117 -5.19 -10.52 7.61
N VAL A 118 -4.47 -10.03 8.63
CA VAL A 118 -4.88 -8.84 9.40
C VAL A 118 -4.95 -7.62 8.49
N LEU A 119 -3.98 -7.41 7.61
CA LEU A 119 -4.01 -6.32 6.64
C LEU A 119 -5.25 -6.41 5.73
N VAL A 120 -5.56 -7.61 5.22
CA VAL A 120 -6.77 -7.87 4.41
C VAL A 120 -8.04 -7.46 5.15
N LEU A 121 -8.20 -7.92 6.40
CA LEU A 121 -9.36 -7.56 7.22
C LEU A 121 -9.47 -6.04 7.41
N LEU A 122 -8.36 -5.39 7.74
CA LEU A 122 -8.32 -3.94 7.92
C LEU A 122 -8.69 -3.20 6.64
N VAL A 123 -8.14 -3.57 5.49
CA VAL A 123 -8.45 -2.96 4.18
C VAL A 123 -9.95 -3.00 3.89
N LEU A 124 -10.60 -4.14 4.13
CA LEU A 124 -12.03 -4.32 3.88
C LEU A 124 -12.89 -3.43 4.78
N ILE A 125 -12.53 -3.30 6.05
CA ILE A 125 -13.21 -2.40 7.00
C ILE A 125 -12.93 -0.94 6.64
N TYR A 126 -11.72 -0.64 6.17
CA TYR A 126 -11.24 0.72 5.94
C TYR A 126 -11.91 1.44 4.77
N VAL A 127 -12.57 0.69 3.87
CA VAL A 127 -13.37 1.23 2.76
C VAL A 127 -14.35 2.32 3.21
N TYR A 128 -15.02 2.13 4.35
CA TYR A 128 -16.04 3.06 4.86
C TYR A 128 -15.47 4.42 5.29
N PRO A 129 -14.56 4.50 6.29
CA PRO A 129 -14.00 5.78 6.72
C PRO A 129 -13.20 6.47 5.61
N LEU A 130 -12.53 5.70 4.75
CA LEU A 130 -11.76 6.24 3.63
C LEU A 130 -12.63 7.05 2.66
N LYS A 131 -13.75 6.46 2.23
CA LYS A 131 -14.71 7.11 1.34
C LYS A 131 -15.31 8.36 1.98
N ALA A 132 -15.69 8.25 3.27
CA ALA A 132 -16.27 9.37 4.02
C ALA A 132 -15.31 10.56 4.09
N VAL A 133 -14.04 10.33 4.44
CA VAL A 133 -13.04 11.41 4.52
C VAL A 133 -12.82 12.09 3.17
N PHE A 134 -12.60 11.33 2.08
CA PHE A 134 -12.29 11.95 0.79
C PHE A 134 -13.48 12.63 0.10
N SER A 135 -14.70 12.10 0.29
CA SER A 135 -15.91 12.78 -0.21
C SER A 135 -16.18 14.06 0.56
N SER A 136 -16.07 14.06 1.90
CA SER A 136 -16.20 15.27 2.72
C SER A 136 -15.13 16.30 2.41
N MET A 137 -13.88 15.85 2.19
CA MET A 137 -12.77 16.71 1.78
C MET A 137 -13.07 17.42 0.46
N LEU A 138 -13.52 16.68 -0.56
CA LEU A 138 -13.84 17.26 -1.88
C LEU A 138 -15.08 18.15 -1.83
N TYR A 139 -16.12 17.78 -1.08
CA TYR A 139 -17.27 18.64 -0.83
C TYR A 139 -16.82 20.00 -0.27
N TRP A 140 -15.97 19.98 0.75
CA TRP A 140 -15.47 21.20 1.40
C TRP A 140 -14.61 22.05 0.46
N PHE A 141 -13.59 21.47 -0.19
CA PHE A 141 -12.71 22.22 -1.10
C PHE A 141 -13.42 22.79 -2.33
N SER A 142 -14.49 22.14 -2.78
CA SER A 142 -15.25 22.56 -3.96
C SER A 142 -16.40 23.52 -3.63
N GLY A 143 -16.57 23.92 -2.37
CA GLY A 143 -17.69 24.78 -1.95
C GLY A 143 -19.06 24.11 -2.12
N GLY A 144 -19.12 22.78 -2.01
CA GLY A 144 -20.36 21.99 -2.11
C GLY A 144 -20.70 21.47 -3.51
N TYR A 145 -19.80 21.61 -4.49
CA TYR A 145 -20.02 21.08 -5.85
C TYR A 145 -19.99 19.54 -5.90
N PHE A 146 -19.03 18.91 -5.22
CA PHE A 146 -18.97 17.44 -5.14
C PHE A 146 -19.88 16.94 -4.02
N PRO A 147 -20.59 15.81 -4.18
CA PRO A 147 -21.48 15.30 -3.15
C PRO A 147 -20.74 14.86 -1.89
N VAL A 148 -21.33 15.14 -0.73
CA VAL A 148 -20.83 14.64 0.55
C VAL A 148 -21.15 13.14 0.69
N GLY A 149 -20.20 12.34 1.17
CA GLY A 149 -20.43 10.89 1.34
C GLY A 149 -21.10 10.52 2.66
N ILE A 150 -20.88 11.31 3.72
CA ILE A 150 -21.54 11.21 5.01
C ILE A 150 -21.90 12.62 5.48
N GLN A 151 -23.15 12.84 5.85
CA GLN A 151 -23.57 14.07 6.51
C GLN A 151 -23.03 14.08 7.93
N LEU A 152 -22.24 15.09 8.27
CA LEU A 152 -21.70 15.31 9.61
C LEU A 152 -22.42 16.52 10.20
N GLU A 153 -23.01 16.36 11.37
CA GLU A 153 -23.83 17.39 12.04
C GLU A 153 -23.00 18.25 12.99
N SER A 154 -21.80 17.81 13.37
CA SER A 154 -20.96 18.53 14.34
C SER A 154 -19.45 18.35 14.12
N MET A 155 -18.65 19.25 14.71
CA MET A 155 -17.20 19.11 14.76
C MET A 155 -16.76 17.88 15.57
N ALA A 156 -17.58 17.43 16.53
CA ALA A 156 -17.31 16.21 17.28
C ALA A 156 -17.41 14.96 16.40
N GLU A 157 -18.42 14.90 15.51
CA GLU A 157 -18.54 13.83 14.54
C GLU A 157 -17.40 13.83 13.51
N LEU A 158 -16.98 15.01 13.07
CA LEU A 158 -15.79 15.14 12.21
C LEU A 158 -14.52 14.63 12.91
N SER A 159 -14.37 14.93 14.21
CA SER A 159 -13.26 14.41 15.03
C SER A 159 -13.32 12.89 15.14
N GLY A 160 -14.51 12.33 15.37
CA GLY A 160 -14.74 10.89 15.39
C GLY A 160 -14.39 10.24 14.05
N LEU A 161 -14.77 10.86 12.93
CA LEU A 161 -14.41 10.38 11.59
C LEU A 161 -12.89 10.38 11.38
N PHE A 162 -12.19 11.46 11.72
CA PHE A 162 -10.74 11.51 11.61
C PHE A 162 -10.05 10.51 12.53
N LEU A 163 -10.57 10.27 13.74
CA LEU A 163 -10.03 9.29 14.65
C LEU A 163 -10.15 7.87 14.08
N ILE A 164 -11.34 7.48 13.61
CA ILE A 164 -11.59 6.17 12.98
C ILE A 164 -10.70 6.00 11.75
N TYR A 165 -10.67 7.01 10.88
CA TYR A 165 -9.82 7.02 9.68
C TYR A 165 -8.33 6.87 10.04
N SER A 166 -7.86 7.58 11.06
CA SER A 166 -6.44 7.60 11.40
C SER A 166 -5.99 6.32 12.09
N LEU A 167 -6.84 5.72 12.93
CA LEU A 167 -6.56 4.43 13.54
C LEU A 167 -6.52 3.31 12.50
N GLY A 168 -7.48 3.28 11.56
CA GLY A 168 -7.46 2.31 10.46
C GLY A 168 -6.19 2.43 9.61
N TYR A 169 -5.81 3.65 9.25
CA TYR A 169 -4.56 3.92 8.52
C TYR A 169 -3.34 3.44 9.31
N ALA A 170 -3.28 3.77 10.61
CA ALA A 170 -2.17 3.42 11.49
C ALA A 170 -2.03 1.89 11.61
N PHE A 171 -3.13 1.15 11.79
CA PHE A 171 -3.07 -0.30 11.87
C PHE A 171 -2.61 -0.94 10.56
N MET A 172 -3.09 -0.46 9.41
CA MET A 172 -2.63 -0.94 8.11
C MET A 172 -1.13 -0.65 7.89
N ALA A 173 -0.66 0.55 8.25
CA ALA A 173 0.75 0.91 8.19
C ALA A 173 1.59 0.06 9.15
N ALA A 174 1.09 -0.21 10.35
CA ALA A 174 1.73 -1.07 11.33
C ALA A 174 1.89 -2.50 10.81
N CYS A 175 0.91 -3.05 10.07
CA CYS A 175 1.07 -4.34 9.41
C CYS A 175 2.27 -4.35 8.44
N LEU A 176 2.42 -3.30 7.61
CA LEU A 176 3.56 -3.23 6.69
C LEU A 176 4.89 -2.99 7.41
N VAL A 177 4.91 -2.19 8.47
CA VAL A 177 6.09 -2.05 9.36
C VAL A 177 6.46 -3.41 9.94
N ALA A 178 5.50 -4.15 10.48
CA ALA A 178 5.71 -5.47 11.08
C ALA A 178 6.22 -6.49 10.05
N LEU A 179 5.66 -6.51 8.84
CA LEU A 179 6.11 -7.37 7.74
C LEU A 179 7.56 -7.07 7.33
N GLN A 180 7.92 -5.79 7.17
CA GLN A 180 9.30 -5.40 6.83
C GLN A 180 10.29 -5.72 7.96
N TRP A 181 9.88 -5.49 9.21
CA TRP A 181 10.68 -5.80 10.38
C TRP A 181 10.90 -7.31 10.55
N HIS A 182 9.84 -8.10 10.36
CA HIS A 182 9.91 -9.56 10.36
C HIS A 182 10.85 -10.04 9.26
N ALA A 183 10.75 -9.51 8.04
CA ALA A 183 11.62 -9.88 6.94
C ALA A 183 13.12 -9.65 7.23
N LEU A 184 13.46 -8.60 7.98
CA LEU A 184 14.84 -8.31 8.38
C LEU A 184 15.40 -9.28 9.43
N ARG A 185 14.53 -9.99 10.16
CA ARG A 185 14.87 -10.90 11.28
C ARG A 185 14.68 -12.38 10.93
N ALA A 186 13.76 -12.68 10.03
CA ALA A 186 13.43 -14.03 9.63
C ALA A 186 14.66 -14.73 9.03
N PRO A 187 14.90 -16.01 9.36
CA PRO A 187 15.89 -16.81 8.67
C PRO A 187 15.57 -16.86 7.17
N GLN A 188 16.58 -16.64 6.33
CA GLN A 188 16.45 -16.70 4.88
C GLN A 188 17.35 -17.82 4.36
N PRO A 189 16.87 -18.70 3.45
CA PRO A 189 17.69 -19.72 2.82
C PRO A 189 18.92 -19.13 2.13
N LEU A 190 18.75 -17.95 1.53
CA LEU A 190 19.83 -17.12 1.00
C LEU A 190 19.87 -15.78 1.77
N PRO A 191 20.91 -15.55 2.60
CA PRO A 191 21.03 -14.32 3.37
C PRO A 191 20.97 -13.07 2.48
N PHE A 192 20.31 -12.02 2.98
CA PHE A 192 20.30 -10.73 2.31
C PHE A 192 21.69 -10.10 2.28
N THR A 193 22.10 -9.59 1.12
CA THR A 193 23.30 -8.76 0.98
C THR A 193 23.16 -7.44 1.75
N THR A 194 24.27 -6.74 1.97
CA THR A 194 24.27 -5.40 2.61
C THR A 194 23.36 -4.41 1.87
N PHE A 195 23.35 -4.47 0.54
CA PHE A 195 22.47 -3.66 -0.29
C PHE A 195 20.99 -3.99 -0.05
N GLU A 196 20.63 -5.28 -0.10
CA GLU A 196 19.25 -5.72 0.11
C GLU A 196 18.73 -5.37 1.52
N ARG A 197 19.56 -5.56 2.56
CA ARG A 197 19.22 -5.15 3.92
C ARG A 197 18.98 -3.65 4.01
N THR A 198 19.76 -2.84 3.30
CA THR A 198 19.58 -1.39 3.24
C THR A 198 18.25 -1.02 2.57
N VAL A 199 17.93 -1.67 1.45
CA VAL A 199 16.64 -1.47 0.78
C VAL A 199 15.47 -1.82 1.71
N LEU A 200 15.49 -2.96 2.40
CA LEU A 200 14.43 -3.35 3.33
C LEU A 200 14.31 -2.39 4.53
N ARG A 201 15.43 -1.93 5.09
CA ARG A 201 15.43 -0.90 6.17
C ARG A 201 14.80 0.42 5.71
N LEU A 202 15.05 0.83 4.47
CA LEU A 202 14.44 2.04 3.92
C LEU A 202 12.93 1.87 3.70
N GLU A 203 12.44 0.69 3.30
CA GLU A 203 11.00 0.44 3.26
C GLU A 203 10.39 0.46 4.66
N LEU A 204 11.04 -0.16 5.65
CA LEU A 204 10.61 -0.14 7.04
C LEU A 204 10.48 1.31 7.56
N GLN A 205 11.47 2.16 7.28
CA GLN A 205 11.45 3.58 7.65
C GLN A 205 10.31 4.33 6.94
N SER A 206 10.09 4.08 5.64
CA SER A 206 8.99 4.68 4.87
C SER A 206 7.62 4.36 5.48
N TRP A 207 7.36 3.09 5.81
CA TRP A 207 6.10 2.69 6.44
C TRP A 207 5.98 3.19 7.88
N THR A 208 7.10 3.37 8.58
CA THR A 208 7.12 3.99 9.90
C THR A 208 6.73 5.46 9.83
N LEU A 209 7.15 6.21 8.81
CA LEU A 209 6.69 7.59 8.58
C LEU A 209 5.17 7.64 8.35
N HIS A 210 4.61 6.70 7.57
CA HIS A 210 3.17 6.57 7.39
C HIS A 210 2.44 6.35 8.72
N LEU A 211 2.97 5.45 9.55
CA LEU A 211 2.44 5.16 10.89
C LEU A 211 2.49 6.38 11.81
N VAL A 212 3.62 7.10 11.85
CA VAL A 212 3.79 8.28 12.72
C VAL A 212 2.83 9.40 12.33
N VAL A 213 2.65 9.68 11.03
CA VAL A 213 1.69 10.69 10.57
C VAL A 213 0.26 10.31 10.97
N ALA A 214 -0.13 9.04 10.79
CA ALA A 214 -1.46 8.58 11.16
C ALA A 214 -1.70 8.62 12.67
N LEU A 215 -0.74 8.20 13.49
CA LEU A 215 -0.84 8.31 14.96
C LEU A 215 -0.91 9.77 15.43
N SER A 216 -0.17 10.66 14.77
CA SER A 216 -0.21 12.10 15.07
C SER A 216 -1.58 12.68 14.73
N SER A 217 -2.17 12.30 13.59
CA SER A 217 -3.55 12.66 13.24
C SER A 217 -4.56 12.14 14.27
N ALA A 218 -4.46 10.86 14.65
CA ALA A 218 -5.33 10.26 15.65
C ALA A 218 -5.24 11.00 17.00
N LEU A 219 -4.03 11.39 17.41
CA LEU A 219 -3.81 12.16 18.63
C LEU A 219 -4.46 13.54 18.56
N ILE A 220 -4.31 14.26 17.43
CA ILE A 220 -4.98 15.55 17.23
C ILE A 220 -6.50 15.38 17.29
N ALA A 221 -7.05 14.40 16.57
CA ALA A 221 -8.49 14.14 16.56
C ALA A 221 -9.04 13.70 17.94
N ALA A 222 -8.23 13.10 18.80
CA ALA A 222 -8.65 12.66 20.13
C ALA A 222 -8.57 13.78 21.19
N THR A 223 -7.73 14.78 21.00
CA THR A 223 -7.38 15.77 22.04
C THR A 223 -7.84 17.19 21.72
N VAL A 224 -8.01 17.51 20.45
CA VAL A 224 -8.38 18.84 19.97
C VAL A 224 -9.90 18.89 19.71
N SER A 225 -10.50 20.06 19.90
CA SER A 225 -11.93 20.29 19.68
C SER A 225 -12.18 21.55 18.83
N GLY A 226 -13.41 21.70 18.35
CA GLY A 226 -13.81 22.82 17.48
C GLY A 226 -13.15 22.76 16.11
N GLU A 227 -12.96 23.92 15.48
CA GLU A 227 -12.40 24.02 14.11
C GLU A 227 -10.95 23.53 14.01
N GLN A 228 -10.22 23.51 15.13
CA GLN A 228 -8.84 23.03 15.16
C GLN A 228 -8.72 21.53 14.82
N VAL A 229 -9.81 20.77 14.91
CA VAL A 229 -9.88 19.36 14.48
C VAL A 229 -9.48 19.19 13.01
N LEU A 230 -9.65 20.22 12.17
CA LEU A 230 -9.22 20.18 10.76
C LEU A 230 -7.72 19.88 10.60
N TRP A 231 -6.89 20.21 11.60
CA TRP A 231 -5.46 19.85 11.58
C TRP A 231 -5.21 18.34 11.55
N ALA A 232 -6.13 17.52 12.08
CA ALA A 232 -6.06 16.07 11.94
C ALA A 232 -6.17 15.63 10.46
N GLY A 233 -6.97 16.34 9.65
CA GLY A 233 -7.00 16.12 8.20
C GLY A 233 -5.73 16.65 7.52
N PHE A 234 -5.35 17.89 7.81
CA PHE A 234 -4.24 18.57 7.11
C PHE A 234 -2.87 17.94 7.34
N ILE A 235 -2.64 17.24 8.47
CA ILE A 235 -1.36 16.60 8.72
C ILE A 235 -1.00 15.53 7.66
N TYR A 236 -2.00 14.90 7.02
CA TYR A 236 -1.77 13.97 5.91
C TYR A 236 -1.20 14.69 4.66
N GLY A 237 -1.46 15.98 4.50
CA GLY A 237 -0.84 16.82 3.46
C GLY A 237 0.69 16.87 3.58
N SER A 238 1.25 16.61 4.77
CA SER A 238 2.70 16.52 4.97
C SER A 238 3.36 15.43 4.12
N PHE A 239 2.63 14.40 3.68
CA PHE A 239 3.18 13.38 2.77
C PHE A 239 3.71 13.96 1.46
N GLY A 240 3.10 15.05 0.96
CA GLY A 240 3.56 15.75 -0.24
C GLY A 240 4.98 16.31 -0.12
N LEU A 241 5.45 16.58 1.11
CA LEU A 241 6.80 17.05 1.38
C LEU A 241 7.70 15.93 1.92
N VAL A 242 7.20 15.18 2.91
CA VAL A 242 7.98 14.16 3.64
C VAL A 242 8.39 13.01 2.72
N MET A 243 7.50 12.52 1.85
CA MET A 243 7.80 11.35 1.02
C MET A 243 8.83 11.64 -0.09
N PRO A 244 8.78 12.77 -0.82
CA PRO A 244 9.83 13.13 -1.77
C PRO A 244 11.20 13.33 -1.10
N LEU A 245 11.25 14.00 0.05
CA LEU A 245 12.48 14.20 0.83
C LEU A 245 13.04 12.86 1.30
N PHE A 246 12.19 11.98 1.83
CA PHE A 246 12.59 10.63 2.21
C PHE A 246 13.08 9.83 0.99
N GLY A 247 12.45 9.98 -0.18
CA GLY A 247 12.89 9.36 -1.43
C GLY A 247 14.28 9.82 -1.86
N TRP A 248 14.60 11.10 -1.69
CA TRP A 248 15.95 11.63 -1.92
C TRP A 248 16.95 11.06 -0.92
N TYR A 249 16.64 11.09 0.37
CA TYR A 249 17.45 10.46 1.42
C TYR A 249 17.71 8.96 1.14
N ALA A 250 16.68 8.21 0.75
CA ALA A 250 16.78 6.80 0.41
C ALA A 250 17.71 6.55 -0.79
N ARG A 251 17.70 7.43 -1.80
CA ARG A 251 18.66 7.37 -2.93
C ARG A 251 20.08 7.58 -2.45
N LEU A 252 20.34 8.58 -1.60
CA LEU A 252 21.67 8.85 -1.05
C LEU A 252 22.20 7.65 -0.25
N GLN A 253 21.36 7.02 0.58
CA GLN A 253 21.77 5.83 1.36
C GLN A 253 22.11 4.64 0.48
N LYS A 254 21.31 4.38 -0.57
CA LYS A 254 21.62 3.32 -1.54
C LYS A 254 22.94 3.58 -2.26
N ASN A 255 23.17 4.80 -2.72
CA ASN A 255 24.42 5.17 -3.42
C ASN A 255 25.65 5.02 -2.52
N LYS A 256 25.54 5.39 -1.23
CA LYS A 256 26.62 5.19 -0.24
C LYS A 256 26.99 3.72 -0.09
N VAL A 257 26.00 2.82 -0.03
CA VAL A 257 26.25 1.38 0.07
C VAL A 257 26.83 0.82 -1.22
N ILE A 258 26.34 1.26 -2.38
CA ILE A 258 26.88 0.85 -3.69
C ILE A 258 28.35 1.27 -3.83
N ALA A 259 28.71 2.48 -3.39
CA ALA A 259 30.09 2.97 -3.45
C ALA A 259 31.06 2.26 -2.48
N ALA A 260 30.53 1.50 -1.51
CA ALA A 260 31.30 0.77 -0.51
C ALA A 260 31.44 -0.74 -0.83
N LEU A 261 30.80 -1.21 -1.92
CA LEU A 261 30.89 -2.58 -2.43
C LEU A 261 31.93 -2.64 -3.55
#